data_AF-A0A916W6T0-F1
#
_entry.id   AF-A0A916W6T0-F1
#
_cell.length_a   1.000
_cell.length_b   1.000
_cell.length_c   1.000
_cell.angle_alpha   90.00
_cell.angle_beta   90.00
_cell.angle_gamma   90.00
#
_symmetry.space_group_name_H-M   'P 1'
#
loop_
_entity.id
_entity.type
_entity.pdbx_description
1 polymer ?
#
loop_
_entity_poly.entity_id
_entity_poly.type
_entity_poly.pdbx_seq_one_letter_code
_entity_poly.pdbx_strand_id
1 'polypeptide(L)'
;MDGFYAIYYTGVAGFGHAVLVLNSGAIAGADVTGSTYDGQYSVNNGGSVHAEIVLTIPAGTTLVTGQTLPSPFSQTIKVDLSPGFANGEPVPIQTPLGPVNGIFKKLRDLP
;
A
#
# COMPACT_ATOMS: atom_id res chain seq x y z
N MET A 1 13.63 8.89 -0.97
CA MET A 1 12.59 7.84 -1.08
C MET A 1 12.27 7.32 0.30
N ASP A 2 13.30 6.96 1.06
CA ASP A 2 13.12 6.49 2.43
C ASP A 2 12.36 7.50 3.29
N GLY A 3 11.53 6.99 4.20
CA GLY A 3 10.68 7.81 5.03
C GLY A 3 9.40 7.13 5.48
N PHE A 4 8.59 7.90 6.18
CA PHE A 4 7.25 7.53 6.63
C PHE A 4 6.22 8.07 5.64
N TYR A 5 5.22 7.26 5.32
CA TYR A 5 4.20 7.56 4.34
C TYR A 5 2.82 7.30 4.92
N ALA A 6 1.90 8.24 4.73
CA ALA A 6 0.48 7.98 4.88
C ALA A 6 -0.11 7.56 3.53
N ILE A 7 -1.03 6.60 3.58
CA ILE A 7 -1.77 6.13 2.42
C ILE A 7 -3.26 6.26 2.73
N TYR A 8 -3.98 6.81 1.76
CA TYR A 8 -5.44 6.85 1.73
C TYR A 8 -5.88 6.03 0.53
N TYR A 9 -6.75 5.05 0.71
CA TYR A 9 -7.17 4.22 -0.40
C TYR A 9 -8.67 4.04 -0.45
N THR A 10 -9.21 3.96 -1.66
CA THR A 10 -10.64 3.73 -1.92
C THR A 10 -10.82 2.51 -2.81
N GLY A 11 -11.86 1.73 -2.51
CA GLY A 11 -12.37 0.67 -3.37
C GLY A 11 -13.86 0.87 -3.62
N VAL A 12 -14.50 -0.09 -4.26
CA VAL A 12 -15.92 0.00 -4.65
C VAL A 12 -16.90 0.06 -3.46
N ALA A 13 -16.47 -0.41 -2.27
CA ALA A 13 -17.32 -0.56 -1.10
C ALA A 13 -16.87 0.30 0.10
N GLY A 14 -15.84 1.14 -0.05
CA GLY A 14 -15.38 1.99 1.04
C GLY A 14 -13.99 2.56 0.85
N PHE A 15 -13.41 3.00 1.96
CA PHE A 15 -12.08 3.58 2.03
C PHE A 15 -11.32 3.08 3.26
N GLY A 16 -10.00 3.23 3.23
CA GLY A 16 -9.12 2.87 4.32
C GLY A 16 -7.89 3.77 4.40
N HIS A 17 -7.13 3.59 5.48
CA HIS A 17 -5.95 4.36 5.82
C HIS A 17 -4.85 3.43 6.27
N ALA A 18 -3.64 3.64 5.77
CA ALA A 18 -2.45 2.91 6.18
C ALA A 18 -1.26 3.84 6.41
N VAL A 19 -0.28 3.35 7.16
CA VAL A 19 1.04 3.95 7.26
C VAL A 19 2.07 2.94 6.78
N LEU A 20 2.98 3.39 5.91
CA LEU A 20 4.14 2.61 5.49
C LEU A 20 5.44 3.31 5.90
N VAL A 21 6.47 2.49 6.13
CA VAL A 21 7.86 2.89 6.23
C VAL A 21 8.59 2.28 5.04
N LEU A 22 9.28 3.14 4.29
CA LEU A 22 10.21 2.74 3.24
C LEU A 22 11.62 2.98 3.78
N ASN A 23 12.46 1.95 3.80
CA ASN A 23 13.83 2.06 4.27
C ASN A 23 14.75 1.11 3.49
N SER A 24 15.74 1.65 2.79
CA SER A 24 16.83 0.89 2.19
C SER A 24 16.36 -0.31 1.33
N GLY A 25 15.28 -0.12 0.56
CA GLY A 25 14.70 -1.16 -0.29
C GLY A 25 13.60 -1.99 0.38
N ALA A 26 13.40 -1.90 1.70
CA ALA A 26 12.32 -2.60 2.41
C ALA A 26 11.07 -1.73 2.59
N ILE A 27 9.90 -2.37 2.60
CA ILE A 27 8.60 -1.77 2.93
C ILE A 27 8.00 -2.51 4.12
N ALA A 28 7.53 -1.78 5.12
CA ALA A 28 6.70 -2.32 6.19
C ALA A 28 5.57 -1.35 6.55
N GLY A 29 4.45 -1.86 7.07
CA GLY A 29 3.38 -0.99 7.54
C GLY A 29 2.13 -1.71 8.01
N ALA A 30 1.09 -0.94 8.33
CA ALA A 30 -0.20 -1.46 8.76
C ALA A 30 -1.36 -0.51 8.43
N ASP A 31 -2.58 -1.05 8.43
CA ASP A 31 -3.83 -0.30 8.30
C ASP A 31 -4.70 -0.37 9.57
N VAL A 32 -5.81 0.39 9.55
CA VAL A 32 -6.77 0.51 10.65
C VAL A 32 -7.48 -0.80 11.02
N THR A 33 -7.45 -1.81 10.15
CA THR A 33 -8.09 -3.12 10.38
C THR A 33 -7.13 -4.12 11.03
N GLY A 34 -5.88 -3.72 11.26
CA GLY A 34 -4.83 -4.62 11.72
C GLY A 34 -4.19 -5.43 10.61
N SER A 35 -4.46 -5.11 9.33
CA SER A 35 -3.73 -5.72 8.22
C SER A 35 -2.30 -5.18 8.17
N THR A 36 -1.36 -6.03 7.81
CA THR A 36 0.07 -5.70 7.76
C THR A 36 0.60 -5.76 6.34
N TYR A 37 1.53 -4.86 6.02
CA TYR A 37 2.25 -4.81 4.76
C TYR A 37 3.72 -5.15 5.02
N ASP A 38 4.29 -6.05 4.24
CA ASP A 38 5.71 -6.41 4.28
C ASP A 38 6.21 -6.69 2.86
N GLY A 39 7.30 -6.06 2.44
CA GLY A 39 7.75 -6.17 1.06
C GLY A 39 9.06 -5.48 0.76
N GLN A 40 9.34 -5.35 -0.53
CA GLN A 40 10.54 -4.72 -1.06
C GLN A 40 10.18 -3.74 -2.17
N TYR A 41 11.06 -2.75 -2.37
CA TYR A 41 11.01 -1.84 -3.50
C TYR A 41 12.39 -1.64 -4.13
N SER A 42 12.35 -1.24 -5.39
CA SER A 42 13.52 -0.78 -6.14
C SER A 42 13.18 0.53 -6.82
N VAL A 43 14.19 1.39 -7.01
CA VAL A 43 14.05 2.65 -7.72
C VAL A 43 14.90 2.57 -8.98
N ASN A 44 14.31 2.84 -10.13
CA ASN A 44 15.05 2.87 -11.39
C ASN A 44 15.78 4.21 -11.58
N ASN A 45 16.65 4.30 -12.61
CA ASN A 45 17.40 5.53 -12.90
C ASN A 45 16.52 6.76 -13.20
N GLY A 46 15.25 6.55 -13.58
CA GLY A 46 14.28 7.62 -13.83
C GLY A 46 13.50 8.07 -12.60
N GLY A 47 13.71 7.43 -11.44
CA GLY A 47 13.00 7.74 -10.19
C GLY A 47 11.66 7.02 -10.03
N SER A 48 11.26 6.13 -10.95
CA SER A 48 10.09 5.28 -10.76
C SER A 48 10.38 4.20 -9.74
N VAL A 49 9.37 3.82 -8.96
CA VAL A 49 9.46 2.79 -7.93
C VAL A 49 8.73 1.56 -8.40
N HIS A 50 9.39 0.40 -8.34
CA HIS A 50 8.74 -0.89 -8.43
C HIS A 50 8.68 -1.51 -7.04
N ALA A 51 7.49 -1.86 -6.56
CA ALA A 51 7.30 -2.45 -5.24
C ALA A 51 6.50 -3.76 -5.32
N GLU A 52 6.91 -4.73 -4.52
CA GLU A 52 6.22 -6.00 -4.30
C GLU A 52 5.98 -6.17 -2.81
N ILE A 53 4.70 -6.20 -2.41
CA ILE A 53 4.26 -6.11 -1.03
C ILE A 53 3.31 -7.28 -0.74
N VAL A 54 3.59 -8.03 0.31
CA VAL A 54 2.67 -8.99 0.90
C VAL A 54 1.77 -8.25 1.88
N LEU A 55 0.47 -8.21 1.56
CA LEU A 55 -0.58 -7.76 2.45
C LEU A 55 -1.16 -8.98 3.16
N THR A 56 -1.09 -8.99 4.50
CA THR A 56 -1.71 -10.02 5.35
C THR A 56 -2.89 -9.42 6.09
N ILE A 57 -4.05 -10.06 5.97
CA ILE A 57 -5.35 -9.56 6.37
C ILE A 57 -5.94 -10.50 7.44
N PRO A 58 -6.39 -9.98 8.60
CA PRO A 58 -7.08 -10.78 9.60
C PRO A 58 -8.41 -11.37 9.11
N ALA A 59 -8.85 -12.45 9.75
CA ALA A 59 -10.21 -12.95 9.55
C ALA A 59 -11.26 -11.94 10.04
N GLY A 60 -12.42 -11.92 9.40
CA GLY A 60 -13.53 -11.02 9.71
C GLY A 60 -13.40 -9.63 9.11
N THR A 61 -12.29 -9.30 8.45
CA THR A 61 -12.08 -8.00 7.82
C THR A 61 -12.94 -7.86 6.57
N THR A 62 -13.75 -6.79 6.53
CA THR A 62 -14.42 -6.32 5.31
C THR A 62 -13.49 -5.39 4.55
N LEU A 63 -13.17 -5.76 3.31
CA LEU A 63 -12.27 -5.02 2.43
C LEU A 63 -12.98 -3.84 1.79
N VAL A 64 -12.21 -2.82 1.41
CA VAL A 64 -12.71 -1.70 0.58
C VAL A 64 -13.20 -2.16 -0.80
N THR A 65 -12.81 -3.34 -1.24
CA THR A 65 -13.27 -4.02 -2.47
C THR A 65 -14.60 -4.76 -2.28
N GLY A 66 -15.13 -4.81 -1.05
CA GLY A 66 -16.49 -5.26 -0.72
C GLY A 66 -16.62 -6.68 -0.18
N GLN A 67 -15.57 -7.48 -0.22
CA GLN A 67 -15.58 -8.84 0.33
C GLN A 67 -15.29 -8.83 1.83
N THR A 68 -15.90 -9.74 2.59
CA THR A 68 -15.50 -10.05 3.97
C THR A 68 -14.78 -11.38 3.99
N LEU A 69 -13.58 -11.41 4.56
CA LEU A 69 -12.75 -12.61 4.55
C LEU A 69 -13.06 -13.48 5.78
N PRO A 70 -13.47 -14.75 5.62
CA PRO A 70 -13.84 -15.60 6.76
C PRO A 70 -12.64 -16.17 7.52
N SER A 71 -11.45 -16.13 6.90
CA SER A 71 -10.19 -16.63 7.44
C SER A 71 -9.08 -15.62 7.16
N PRO A 72 -7.93 -15.68 7.86
CA PRO A 72 -6.79 -14.87 7.49
C PRO A 72 -6.39 -15.13 6.04
N PHE A 73 -5.94 -14.09 5.35
CA PHE A 73 -5.61 -14.15 3.94
C PHE A 73 -4.39 -13.28 3.64
N SER A 74 -3.50 -13.78 2.78
CA SER A 74 -2.36 -13.01 2.31
C SER A 74 -2.39 -12.90 0.79
N GLN A 75 -2.05 -11.72 0.28
CA GLN A 75 -1.91 -11.47 -1.15
C GLN A 75 -0.68 -10.63 -1.44
N THR A 76 -0.06 -10.89 -2.59
CA THR A 76 1.01 -10.06 -3.12
C THR A 76 0.41 -8.97 -4.01
N ILE A 77 0.75 -7.72 -3.70
CA ILE A 77 0.43 -6.53 -4.49
C ILE A 77 1.72 -6.08 -5.18
N LYS A 78 1.66 -5.92 -6.49
CA LYS A 78 2.76 -5.36 -7.29
C LYS A 78 2.33 -4.00 -7.80
N VAL A 79 3.15 -2.97 -7.58
CA VAL A 79 2.83 -1.61 -7.98
C VAL A 79 4.05 -0.91 -8.58
N ASP A 80 3.81 -0.24 -9.70
CA ASP A 80 4.74 0.68 -10.33
C ASP A 80 4.29 2.10 -10.07
N LEU A 81 5.14 2.89 -9.40
CA LEU A 81 4.85 4.26 -9.02
C LEU A 81 5.74 5.21 -9.82
N SER A 82 5.13 6.25 -10.39
CA SER A 82 5.87 7.29 -11.12
C SER A 82 6.78 8.09 -10.18
N PRO A 83 7.83 8.75 -10.72
CA PRO A 83 8.63 9.69 -9.94
C PRO A 83 7.73 10.74 -9.27
N GLY A 84 7.91 10.96 -7.97
CA GLY A 84 7.09 11.91 -7.22
C GLY A 84 5.66 11.45 -6.92
N PHE A 85 5.37 10.14 -6.95
CA PHE A 85 4.04 9.57 -6.66
C PHE A 85 3.39 10.02 -5.35
N ALA A 86 4.18 10.48 -4.38
CA ALA A 86 3.69 10.93 -3.07
C ALA A 86 3.22 12.39 -3.06
N ASN A 87 2.69 12.86 -4.20
CA ASN A 87 2.24 14.24 -4.43
C ASN A 87 0.77 14.48 -4.05
N GLY A 88 0.05 13.48 -3.53
CA GLY A 88 -1.35 13.58 -3.15
C GLY A 88 -2.34 13.23 -4.26
N GLU A 89 -1.87 12.87 -5.46
CA GLU A 89 -2.74 12.44 -6.56
C GLU A 89 -3.11 10.95 -6.44
N PRO A 90 -4.32 10.54 -6.91
CA PRO A 90 -4.71 9.14 -6.93
C PRO A 90 -3.87 8.32 -7.91
N VAL A 91 -3.39 7.17 -7.44
CA VAL A 91 -2.71 6.14 -8.23
C VAL A 91 -3.61 4.91 -8.32
N PRO A 92 -3.98 4.45 -9.52
CA PRO A 92 -4.74 3.21 -9.67
C PRO A 92 -3.83 2.01 -9.37
N ILE A 93 -4.29 1.11 -8.51
CA ILE A 93 -3.56 -0.08 -8.08
C ILE A 93 -4.43 -1.30 -8.31
N GLN A 94 -3.87 -2.31 -8.98
CA GLN A 94 -4.53 -3.59 -9.15
C GLN A 94 -4.13 -4.55 -8.04
N THR A 95 -5.13 -5.14 -7.38
CA THR A 95 -4.94 -6.19 -6.39
C THR A 95 -5.65 -7.46 -6.84
N PRO A 96 -5.22 -8.65 -6.37
CA PRO A 96 -5.94 -9.89 -6.60
C PRO A 96 -7.42 -9.87 -6.23
N LEU A 97 -7.85 -9.03 -5.29
CA LEU A 97 -9.25 -8.93 -4.83
C LEU A 97 -10.03 -7.76 -5.45
N GLY A 98 -9.42 -7.04 -6.39
CA GLY A 98 -10.05 -5.96 -7.15
C GLY A 98 -9.21 -4.67 -7.22
N PRO A 99 -9.61 -3.73 -8.07
CA PRO A 99 -8.94 -2.42 -8.18
C PRO A 99 -9.16 -1.58 -6.93
N VAL A 100 -8.15 -0.79 -6.56
CA VAL A 100 -8.25 0.30 -5.60
C VAL A 100 -7.55 1.54 -6.14
N ASN A 101 -7.89 2.72 -5.62
CA ASN A 101 -7.13 3.95 -5.86
C ASN A 101 -6.40 4.32 -4.58
N GLY A 102 -5.08 4.48 -4.65
CA GLY A 102 -4.24 4.89 -3.52
C GLY A 102 -3.71 6.30 -3.68
N ILE A 103 -3.79 7.10 -2.63
CA ILE A 103 -3.13 8.41 -2.52
C ILE A 103 -1.99 8.25 -1.52
N PHE A 104 -0.80 8.67 -1.92
CA PHE A 104 0.39 8.59 -1.10
C PHE A 104 0.82 9.98 -0.67
N LYS A 105 1.17 10.13 0.61
CA LYS A 105 1.72 11.37 1.16
C LYS A 105 2.93 11.06 2.00
N LYS A 106 4.08 11.60 1.64
CA LYS A 106 5.27 11.51 2.49
C LYS A 106 5.03 12.36 3.75
N LEU A 107 5.22 11.74 4.92
CA LEU A 107 5.07 12.39 6.22
C LEU A 107 6.37 13.07 6.64
N ARG A 108 7.48 12.32 6.58
CA ARG A 108 8.84 12.79 6.88
C ARG A 108 9.90 11.78 6.43
N ASP A 109 11.15 12.19 6.38
CA ASP A 109 12.31 11.30 6.20
C ASP A 109 12.59 10.44 7.45
N LEU A 110 13.37 9.37 7.27
CA LEU A 110 13.96 8.62 8.38
C LEU A 110 15.06 9.47 9.07
N PRO A 111 15.30 9.27 10.38
CA PRO A 111 16.43 9.89 11.08
C PRO A 111 17.79 9.48 10.53
#